data_AF-A0A2U1CTA8-F1
#
_entry.id   AF-A0A2U1CTA8-F1
#
_cell.length_a   1.000
_cell.length_b   1.000
_cell.length_c   1.000
_cell.angle_alpha   90.00
_cell.angle_beta   90.00
_cell.angle_gamma   90.00
#
_symmetry.space_group_name_H-M   'P 1'
#
loop_
_entity.id
_entity.type
_entity.pdbx_description
1 polymer ?
#
loop_
_entity_poly.entity_id
_entity_poly.type
_entity_poly.pdbx_seq_one_letter_code
_entity_poly.pdbx_strand_id
1 'polypeptide(L)'
;MSLLTSLIGAGTAFQQTTGRQAQAREARPEAAETTPEPRRIDAGDDSVTIGGGAPSRRGPQLSVEQYKSSVGQDHAFVRDTLRHKLAEYDLNPATRLNVEKQDGGSLSLKALMPENTRQQIERDLNNNRPFREAFGRLSVNEPTLSFVDTAMKLNEAYGVSNPVLDQIVSENDQFNGLQDLAHRYDNVRRAVGSEQFEAAGNRSDYAFSLNA
;
A
#
# COMPACT_ATOMS: atom_id res chain seq x y z
N MET A 1 -41.98 -28.48 -24.02
CA MET A 1 -42.78 -28.06 -22.86
C MET A 1 -41.82 -27.88 -21.68
N SER A 2 -40.85 -26.96 -21.73
CA SER A 2 -40.95 -25.52 -21.38
C SER A 2 -41.24 -25.26 -19.91
N LEU A 3 -40.22 -25.19 -19.04
CA LEU A 3 -40.32 -24.60 -17.68
C LEU A 3 -38.95 -24.20 -17.09
N LEU A 4 -38.06 -23.45 -17.77
CA LEU A 4 -36.90 -22.82 -17.10
C LEU A 4 -36.46 -21.48 -17.73
N THR A 5 -37.42 -20.70 -18.24
CA THR A 5 -37.20 -19.29 -18.60
C THR A 5 -37.82 -18.42 -17.51
N SER A 6 -37.01 -17.81 -16.64
CA SER A 6 -37.25 -16.49 -16.00
C SER A 6 -36.26 -16.25 -14.87
N LEU A 7 -35.11 -15.65 -15.18
CA LEU A 7 -34.27 -14.99 -14.18
C LEU A 7 -33.31 -14.00 -14.86
N ILE A 8 -33.83 -12.90 -15.39
CA ILE A 8 -33.11 -11.61 -15.51
C ILE A 8 -34.19 -10.53 -15.49
N GLY A 9 -34.25 -9.79 -14.39
CA GLY A 9 -35.20 -8.69 -14.21
C GLY A 9 -35.14 -8.13 -12.81
N ALA A 10 -34.13 -7.33 -12.50
CA ALA A 10 -34.14 -6.34 -11.42
C ALA A 10 -32.85 -5.48 -11.49
N GLY A 11 -32.99 -4.15 -11.49
CA GLY A 11 -31.93 -3.28 -10.98
C GLY A 11 -31.54 -2.02 -11.76
N THR A 12 -32.36 -1.48 -12.68
CA THR A 12 -32.19 -0.08 -13.12
C THR A 12 -33.17 0.82 -12.38
N ALA A 13 -32.77 1.29 -11.19
CA ALA A 13 -33.40 2.42 -10.51
C ALA A 13 -32.30 3.33 -9.97
N PHE A 14 -31.54 3.91 -10.89
CA PHE A 14 -30.56 4.95 -10.58
C PHE A 14 -30.79 6.15 -11.50
N GLN A 15 -31.98 6.72 -11.44
CA GLN A 15 -32.31 8.01 -12.04
C GLN A 15 -33.51 8.56 -11.27
N GLN A 16 -33.24 9.34 -10.22
CA GLN A 16 -34.12 10.39 -9.67
C GLN A 16 -33.53 10.88 -8.35
N THR A 17 -32.68 11.91 -8.38
CA THR A 17 -32.53 12.93 -7.32
C THR A 17 -31.53 14.01 -7.76
N THR A 18 -31.75 14.61 -8.94
CA THR A 18 -31.13 15.90 -9.25
C THR A 18 -32.22 16.76 -9.87
N GLY A 19 -32.71 17.75 -9.12
CA GLY A 19 -33.73 18.68 -9.61
C GLY A 19 -34.91 18.84 -8.64
N ARG A 20 -34.66 19.35 -7.43
CA ARG A 20 -35.71 19.98 -6.62
C ARG A 20 -35.15 20.93 -5.56
N GLN A 21 -34.30 21.87 -5.97
CA GLN A 21 -34.02 23.08 -5.19
C GLN A 21 -33.94 24.28 -6.14
N ALA A 22 -35.06 24.58 -6.78
CA ALA A 22 -35.31 25.85 -7.44
C ALA A 22 -36.81 26.11 -7.35
N GLN A 23 -37.25 26.68 -6.23
CA GLN A 23 -38.45 27.53 -6.05
C GLN A 23 -38.83 27.58 -4.57
N ALA A 24 -38.41 28.67 -3.91
CA ALA A 24 -39.13 29.31 -2.81
C ALA A 24 -38.49 30.68 -2.56
N ARG A 25 -38.63 31.56 -3.56
CA ARG A 25 -38.51 33.01 -3.40
C ARG A 25 -39.95 33.48 -3.15
N GLU A 26 -40.25 33.94 -1.93
CA GLU A 26 -41.18 35.03 -1.62
C GLU A 26 -41.49 35.02 -0.11
N ALA A 27 -41.05 36.09 0.57
CA ALA A 27 -41.82 36.89 1.52
C ALA A 27 -40.86 37.60 2.49
N ARG A 28 -40.60 38.88 2.20
CA ARG A 28 -40.26 39.90 3.21
C ARG A 28 -41.47 40.06 4.15
N PRO A 29 -41.24 40.45 5.42
CA PRO A 29 -41.34 41.87 5.70
C PRO A 29 -40.15 42.47 6.45
N GLU A 30 -40.04 43.74 6.16
CA GLU A 30 -39.25 44.83 6.72
C GLU A 30 -39.41 44.97 8.25
N ALA A 31 -38.28 45.10 8.97
CA ALA A 31 -38.19 45.84 10.22
C ALA A 31 -36.74 46.22 10.53
N ALA A 32 -36.49 47.53 10.43
CA ALA A 32 -35.58 48.36 11.22
C ALA A 32 -34.06 48.05 11.27
N GLU A 33 -33.32 48.97 10.65
CA GLU A 33 -31.92 49.30 10.90
C GLU A 33 -31.64 49.65 12.38
N THR A 34 -30.46 49.27 12.88
CA THR A 34 -29.65 50.13 13.76
C THR A 34 -28.17 49.71 13.64
N THR A 35 -27.34 50.69 13.30
CA THR A 35 -25.87 50.64 13.17
C THR A 35 -25.21 50.87 14.58
N PRO A 36 -23.87 51.01 14.73
CA PRO A 36 -22.93 50.00 15.24
C PRO A 36 -22.16 50.41 16.55
N GLU A 37 -21.15 49.59 16.91
CA GLU A 37 -19.97 49.83 17.80
C GLU A 37 -20.07 49.63 19.33
N PRO A 38 -18.95 49.43 20.08
CA PRO A 38 -17.58 49.04 19.70
C PRO A 38 -16.94 47.91 20.56
N ARG A 39 -15.74 47.52 20.13
CA ARG A 39 -14.66 46.74 20.78
C ARG A 39 -14.72 46.61 22.32
N ARG A 40 -14.55 45.38 22.80
CA ARG A 40 -13.59 45.11 23.89
C ARG A 40 -12.45 44.27 23.34
N ILE A 41 -11.27 44.87 23.37
CA ILE A 41 -9.99 44.18 23.28
C ILE A 41 -9.63 43.92 24.74
N ASP A 42 -9.95 42.74 25.26
CA ASP A 42 -9.38 42.30 26.52
C ASP A 42 -8.11 41.52 26.20
N ALA A 43 -7.01 42.15 26.58
CA ALA A 43 -5.67 41.60 26.55
C ALA A 43 -5.54 40.51 27.61
N GLY A 44 -4.92 39.40 27.24
CA GLY A 44 -4.53 38.35 28.19
C GLY A 44 -4.83 36.97 27.64
N ASP A 45 -4.13 36.58 26.60
CA ASP A 45 -3.83 35.17 26.45
C ASP A 45 -2.44 35.05 25.82
N ASP A 46 -1.49 34.63 26.65
CA ASP A 46 -0.14 34.23 26.27
C ASP A 46 -0.27 32.88 25.52
N SER A 47 -1.04 32.88 24.44
CA SER A 47 -1.22 31.71 23.61
C SER A 47 0.03 31.60 22.77
N VAL A 48 1.00 30.82 23.26
CA VAL A 48 2.03 30.23 22.43
C VAL A 48 1.30 29.44 21.35
N THR A 49 1.13 30.07 20.18
CA THR A 49 0.73 29.37 18.98
C THR A 49 1.95 28.54 18.62
N ILE A 50 2.07 27.33 19.19
CA ILE A 50 2.86 26.28 18.56
C ILE A 50 2.29 26.22 17.17
N GLY A 51 3.07 26.65 16.17
CA GLY A 51 2.66 26.71 14.78
C GLY A 51 2.19 25.33 14.35
N GLY A 52 0.90 25.08 14.53
CA GLY A 52 0.22 23.93 14.00
C GLY A 52 0.38 24.06 12.50
N GLY A 53 1.30 23.27 11.95
CA GLY A 53 1.44 23.11 10.52
C GLY A 53 0.05 22.96 9.93
N ALA A 54 -0.17 23.63 8.79
CA ALA A 54 -1.41 23.57 8.04
C ALA A 54 -2.02 22.17 8.11
N PRO A 55 -3.36 22.03 8.26
CA PRO A 55 -3.99 20.71 8.39
C PRO A 55 -3.43 19.82 7.30
N SER A 56 -2.67 18.79 7.73
CA SER A 56 -2.04 17.86 6.81
C SER A 56 -3.13 17.43 5.86
N ARG A 57 -2.98 17.80 4.57
CA ARG A 57 -3.96 17.44 3.54
C ARG A 57 -4.13 15.94 3.70
N ARG A 58 -5.36 15.49 4.02
CA ARG A 58 -5.66 14.07 4.16
C ARG A 58 -4.98 13.37 3.01
N GLY A 59 -3.96 12.58 3.34
CA GLY A 59 -3.15 11.92 2.34
C GLY A 59 -4.06 11.11 1.43
N PRO A 60 -3.74 11.00 0.13
CA PRO A 60 -4.49 10.16 -0.80
C PRO A 60 -4.80 8.81 -0.14
N GLN A 61 -6.08 8.41 -0.17
CA GLN A 61 -6.51 7.13 0.39
C GLN A 61 -6.04 6.04 -0.57
N LEU A 62 -4.80 5.63 -0.39
CA LEU A 62 -4.23 4.48 -1.06
C LEU A 62 -5.16 3.28 -0.85
N SER A 63 -5.41 2.50 -1.90
CA SER A 63 -6.12 1.21 -1.84
C SER A 63 -5.26 0.12 -1.17
N VAL A 64 -4.62 0.48 -0.05
CA VAL A 64 -3.69 -0.33 0.74
C VAL A 64 -4.32 -1.65 1.17
N GLU A 65 -5.65 -1.70 1.32
CA GLU A 65 -6.34 -2.90 1.77
C GLU A 65 -6.31 -4.02 0.73
N GLN A 66 -6.58 -3.71 -0.55
CA GLN A 66 -6.44 -4.67 -1.64
C GLN A 66 -4.99 -5.08 -1.83
N TYR A 67 -4.08 -4.12 -1.67
CA TYR A 67 -2.64 -4.30 -1.74
C TYR A 67 -2.13 -5.29 -0.67
N LYS A 68 -2.52 -5.09 0.58
CA LYS A 68 -2.22 -5.99 1.72
C LYS A 68 -2.80 -7.38 1.52
N SER A 69 -4.00 -7.48 0.94
CA SER A 69 -4.63 -8.78 0.66
C SER A 69 -3.85 -9.59 -0.38
N SER A 70 -3.52 -9.00 -1.53
CA SER A 70 -2.76 -9.69 -2.59
C SER A 70 -1.36 -10.07 -2.13
N VAL A 71 -0.65 -9.17 -1.45
CA VAL A 71 0.68 -9.46 -0.88
C VAL A 71 0.57 -10.55 0.19
N GLY A 72 -0.47 -10.52 1.02
CA GLY A 72 -0.74 -11.54 2.02
C GLY A 72 -0.99 -12.92 1.41
N GLN A 73 -1.71 -13.00 0.28
CA GLN A 73 -1.95 -14.24 -0.45
C GLN A 73 -0.65 -14.81 -1.03
N ASP A 74 0.15 -13.99 -1.73
CA ASP A 74 1.44 -14.41 -2.29
C ASP A 74 2.41 -14.83 -1.17
N HIS A 75 2.44 -14.09 -0.06
CA HIS A 75 3.24 -14.41 1.11
C HIS A 75 2.83 -15.75 1.74
N ALA A 76 1.53 -16.00 1.93
CA ALA A 76 1.03 -17.26 2.46
C ALA A 76 1.40 -18.43 1.53
N PHE A 77 1.19 -18.26 0.22
CA PHE A 77 1.54 -19.27 -0.76
C PHE A 77 3.04 -19.62 -0.78
N VAL A 78 3.92 -18.62 -0.77
CA VAL A 78 5.38 -18.81 -0.69
C VAL A 78 5.77 -19.54 0.60
N ARG A 79 5.23 -19.09 1.75
CA ARG A 79 5.46 -19.72 3.05
C ARG A 79 5.07 -21.19 3.07
N ASP A 80 3.86 -21.49 2.58
CA ASP A 80 3.30 -22.83 2.64
C ASP A 80 4.04 -23.76 1.67
N THR A 81 4.46 -23.26 0.51
CA THR A 81 5.33 -23.99 -0.42
C THR A 81 6.68 -24.32 0.21
N LEU A 82 7.32 -23.37 0.90
CA LEU A 82 8.59 -23.63 1.58
C LEU A 82 8.45 -24.61 2.73
N ARG A 83 7.38 -24.53 3.52
CA ARG A 83 7.08 -25.51 4.57
C ARG A 83 6.83 -26.90 4.01
N HIS A 84 6.12 -27.00 2.89
CA HIS A 84 5.91 -28.25 2.20
C HIS A 84 7.23 -28.83 1.69
N LYS A 85 8.10 -28.00 1.10
CA LYS A 85 9.45 -28.41 0.69
C LYS A 85 10.30 -28.88 1.87
N LEU A 86 10.25 -28.21 3.03
CA LEU A 86 10.94 -28.71 4.22
C LEU A 86 10.44 -30.11 4.62
N ALA A 87 9.14 -30.35 4.58
CA ALA A 87 8.56 -31.65 4.91
C ALA A 87 8.90 -32.74 3.89
N GLU A 88 8.95 -32.42 2.60
CA GLU A 88 9.30 -33.35 1.52
C GLU A 88 10.72 -33.91 1.66
N TYR A 89 11.65 -33.11 2.22
CA TYR A 89 13.03 -33.50 2.46
C TYR A 89 13.30 -33.93 3.91
N ASP A 90 12.26 -34.23 4.70
CA ASP A 90 12.33 -34.63 6.12
C ASP A 90 13.12 -33.65 7.01
N LEU A 91 13.11 -32.36 6.65
CA LEU A 91 13.78 -31.31 7.39
C LEU A 91 12.90 -30.78 8.54
N ASN A 92 13.53 -30.26 9.58
CA ASN A 92 12.82 -29.66 10.71
C ASN A 92 11.96 -28.48 10.21
N PRO A 93 10.65 -28.42 10.52
CA PRO A 93 9.79 -27.29 10.15
C PRO A 93 10.26 -25.93 10.70
N ALA A 94 11.06 -25.93 11.77
CA ALA A 94 11.69 -24.75 12.37
C ALA A 94 13.01 -24.33 11.70
N THR A 95 13.42 -25.01 10.62
CA THR A 95 14.64 -24.64 9.87
C THR A 95 14.50 -23.23 9.32
N ARG A 96 15.53 -22.40 9.54
CA ARG A 96 15.60 -21.05 9.01
C ARG A 96 15.97 -21.08 7.53
N LEU A 97 15.12 -20.48 6.69
CA LEU A 97 15.36 -20.36 5.25
C LEU A 97 15.29 -18.90 4.84
N ASN A 98 16.21 -18.48 4.00
CA ASN A 98 16.13 -17.21 3.29
C ASN A 98 16.15 -17.49 1.79
N VAL A 99 15.12 -17.02 1.09
CA VAL A 99 15.02 -17.11 -0.37
C VAL A 99 15.21 -15.71 -0.93
N GLU A 100 16.15 -15.56 -1.85
CA GLU A 100 16.43 -14.28 -2.51
C GLU A 100 16.44 -14.46 -4.03
N LYS A 101 16.13 -13.38 -4.75
CA LYS A 101 16.23 -13.35 -6.21
C LYS A 101 17.64 -12.90 -6.60
N GLN A 102 18.30 -13.66 -7.47
CA GLN A 102 19.56 -13.28 -8.07
C GLN A 102 19.34 -12.42 -9.32
N ASP A 103 20.39 -11.71 -9.76
CA ASP A 103 20.36 -10.80 -10.92
C ASP A 103 19.87 -11.47 -12.23
N GLY A 104 20.09 -12.79 -12.36
CA GLY A 104 19.61 -13.60 -13.50
C GLY A 104 18.13 -14.01 -13.43
N GLY A 105 17.40 -13.62 -12.38
CA GLY A 105 16.01 -14.01 -12.15
C GLY A 105 15.84 -15.42 -11.58
N SER A 106 16.93 -16.15 -11.35
CA SER A 106 16.95 -17.37 -10.54
C SER A 106 16.73 -17.05 -9.07
N LEU A 107 16.14 -18.00 -8.36
CA LEU A 107 16.00 -17.94 -6.91
C LEU A 107 17.17 -18.67 -6.28
N SER A 108 17.70 -18.14 -5.18
CA SER A 108 18.72 -18.81 -4.40
C SER A 108 18.28 -19.00 -2.96
N LEU A 109 18.69 -20.14 -2.39
CA LEU A 109 18.30 -20.56 -1.07
C LEU A 109 19.50 -20.50 -0.12
N LYS A 110 19.38 -19.69 0.93
CA LYS A 110 20.31 -19.62 2.05
C LYS A 110 19.68 -20.30 3.26
N ALA A 111 20.30 -21.39 3.72
CA ALA A 111 19.79 -22.17 4.85
C ALA A 111 20.90 -22.97 5.52
N LEU A 112 20.75 -23.24 6.82
CA LEU A 112 21.66 -24.11 7.57
C LEU A 112 21.26 -25.58 7.35
N MET A 113 21.67 -26.15 6.22
CA MET A 113 21.39 -27.55 5.85
C MET A 113 22.50 -28.10 4.94
N PRO A 114 22.57 -29.43 4.74
CA PRO A 114 23.52 -30.03 3.80
C PRO A 114 23.40 -29.44 2.40
N GLU A 115 24.55 -29.19 1.76
CA GLU A 115 24.64 -28.51 0.47
C GLU A 115 23.85 -29.23 -0.65
N ASN A 116 23.91 -30.57 -0.68
CA ASN A 116 23.16 -31.37 -1.65
C ASN A 116 21.65 -31.15 -1.54
N THR A 117 21.11 -31.14 -0.31
CA THR A 117 19.70 -30.91 -0.04
C THR A 117 19.31 -29.48 -0.41
N ARG A 118 20.14 -28.50 -0.06
CA ARG A 118 19.95 -27.08 -0.42
C ARG A 118 19.82 -26.89 -1.93
N GLN A 119 20.75 -27.47 -2.71
CA GLN A 119 20.75 -27.38 -4.18
C GLN A 119 19.58 -28.13 -4.82
N GLN A 120 19.09 -29.22 -4.22
CA GLN A 120 17.89 -29.92 -4.70
C GLN A 120 16.65 -29.06 -4.50
N ILE A 121 16.45 -28.52 -3.29
CA ILE A 121 15.34 -27.61 -3.01
C ILE A 121 15.43 -26.37 -3.92
N GLU A 122 16.60 -25.76 -4.08
CA GLU A 122 16.77 -24.59 -4.95
C GLU A 122 16.37 -24.89 -6.41
N ARG A 123 16.77 -26.05 -6.95
CA ARG A 123 16.35 -26.48 -8.29
C ARG A 123 14.85 -26.68 -8.38
N ASP A 124 14.24 -27.31 -7.38
CA ASP A 124 12.78 -27.49 -7.34
C ASP A 124 12.02 -26.16 -7.33
N LEU A 125 12.49 -25.20 -6.52
CA LEU A 125 11.90 -23.87 -6.46
C LEU A 125 12.05 -23.12 -7.79
N ASN A 126 13.19 -23.25 -8.47
CA ASN A 126 13.41 -22.65 -9.78
C ASN A 126 12.62 -23.32 -10.92
N ASN A 127 12.30 -24.61 -10.78
CA ASN A 127 11.45 -25.34 -11.72
C ASN A 127 9.96 -25.08 -11.50
N ASN A 128 9.55 -24.68 -10.29
CA ASN A 128 8.17 -24.35 -9.96
C ASN A 128 7.80 -22.94 -10.46
N ARG A 129 7.14 -22.87 -11.61
CA ARG A 129 6.69 -21.62 -12.23
C ARG A 129 5.73 -20.81 -11.33
N PRO A 130 4.65 -21.39 -10.77
CA PRO A 130 3.78 -20.67 -9.82
C PRO A 130 4.55 -20.03 -8.65
N PHE A 131 5.51 -20.76 -8.07
CA PHE A 131 6.35 -20.25 -6.98
C PHE A 131 7.18 -19.04 -7.41
N ARG A 132 7.87 -19.15 -8.55
CA ARG A 132 8.66 -18.03 -9.10
C ARG A 132 7.82 -16.80 -9.41
N GLU A 133 6.62 -16.98 -9.95
CA GLU A 133 5.73 -15.86 -10.26
C GLU A 133 5.23 -15.18 -8.98
N ALA A 134 4.82 -15.95 -7.97
CA ALA A 134 4.40 -15.41 -6.69
C ALA A 134 5.55 -14.70 -5.95
N PHE A 135 6.72 -15.34 -5.86
CA PHE A 135 7.91 -14.73 -5.27
C PHE A 135 8.35 -13.48 -6.05
N GLY A 136 8.28 -13.52 -7.38
CA GLY A 136 8.58 -12.38 -8.24
C GLY A 136 7.70 -11.17 -7.95
N ARG A 137 6.38 -11.37 -7.84
CA ARG A 137 5.45 -10.32 -7.41
C ARG A 137 5.79 -9.81 -6.01
N LEU A 138 6.00 -10.73 -5.08
CA LEU A 138 6.31 -10.40 -3.69
C LEU A 138 7.59 -9.56 -3.57
N SER A 139 8.61 -9.87 -4.35
CA SER A 139 9.90 -9.15 -4.36
C SER A 139 9.82 -7.69 -4.78
N VAL A 140 8.79 -7.32 -5.55
CA VAL A 140 8.56 -5.94 -5.98
C VAL A 140 7.57 -5.26 -5.05
N ASN A 141 6.52 -5.97 -4.66
CA ASN A 141 5.41 -5.41 -3.92
C ASN A 141 5.73 -5.21 -2.44
N GLU A 142 6.43 -6.14 -1.78
CA GLU A 142 6.68 -6.02 -0.33
C GLU A 142 7.56 -4.80 0.03
N PRO A 143 8.67 -4.51 -0.68
CA PRO A 143 9.48 -3.32 -0.39
C PRO A 143 8.71 -2.02 -0.64
N THR A 144 7.85 -2.01 -1.67
CA THR A 144 6.98 -0.87 -1.98
C THR A 144 5.95 -0.66 -0.86
N LEU A 145 5.37 -1.75 -0.34
CA LEU A 145 4.46 -1.73 0.82
C LEU A 145 5.12 -1.07 2.02
N SER A 146 6.27 -1.63 2.38
CA SER A 146 7.01 -1.26 3.58
C SER A 146 7.44 0.20 3.54
N PHE A 147 7.92 0.65 2.37
CA PHE A 147 8.27 2.05 2.14
C PHE A 147 7.08 2.98 2.31
N VAL A 148 5.96 2.72 1.61
CA VAL A 148 4.78 3.61 1.65
C VAL A 148 4.20 3.65 3.07
N ASP A 149 4.05 2.50 3.74
CA ASP A 149 3.53 2.44 5.11
C ASP A 149 4.44 3.19 6.11
N THR A 150 5.76 3.01 6.01
CA THR A 150 6.73 3.71 6.86
C THR A 150 6.74 5.21 6.58
N ALA A 151 6.74 5.61 5.31
CA ALA A 151 6.73 7.02 4.92
C ALA A 151 5.44 7.73 5.33
N MET A 152 4.28 7.06 5.23
CA MET A 152 3.00 7.58 5.73
C MET A 152 3.03 7.75 7.24
N LYS A 153 3.49 6.74 7.99
CA LYS A 153 3.62 6.83 9.45
C LYS A 153 4.55 7.95 9.89
N LEU A 154 5.67 8.15 9.19
CA LEU A 154 6.61 9.23 9.48
C LEU A 154 6.00 10.61 9.20
N ASN A 155 5.25 10.74 8.10
CA ASN A 155 4.52 11.98 7.78
C ASN A 155 3.44 12.26 8.84
N GLU A 156 2.66 11.26 9.25
CA GLU A 156 1.66 11.42 10.29
C GLU A 156 2.27 11.76 11.67
N ALA A 157 3.39 11.13 12.02
CA ALA A 157 4.02 11.31 13.34
C ALA A 157 4.76 12.64 13.47
N TYR A 158 5.42 13.11 12.40
CA TYR A 158 6.33 14.26 12.45
C TYR A 158 5.92 15.43 11.54
N GLY A 159 4.86 15.27 10.73
CA GLY A 159 4.42 16.29 9.77
C GLY A 159 5.42 16.54 8.63
N VAL A 160 6.40 15.65 8.44
CA VAL A 160 7.45 15.80 7.43
C VAL A 160 6.97 15.18 6.12
N SER A 161 6.83 16.02 5.09
CA SER A 161 6.58 15.57 3.72
C SER A 161 7.81 14.82 3.18
N ASN A 162 7.63 13.59 2.71
CA ASN A 162 8.68 12.83 2.05
C ASN A 162 8.57 13.06 0.54
N PRO A 163 9.51 13.78 -0.10
CA PRO A 163 9.42 14.09 -1.53
C PRO A 163 9.46 12.83 -2.41
N VAL A 164 10.01 11.72 -1.93
CA VAL A 164 10.00 10.43 -2.62
C VAL A 164 8.59 9.80 -2.54
N LEU A 165 7.91 9.92 -1.41
CA LEU A 165 6.52 9.49 -1.28
C LEU A 165 5.60 10.28 -2.21
N ASP A 166 5.80 11.60 -2.32
CA ASP A 166 5.01 12.47 -3.21
C ASP A 166 5.22 12.13 -4.70
N GLN A 167 6.38 11.57 -5.07
CA GLN A 167 6.63 11.08 -6.44
C GLN A 167 6.00 9.70 -6.69
N ILE A 168 5.88 8.87 -5.66
CA ILE A 168 5.32 7.52 -5.76
C ILE A 168 3.80 7.55 -5.66
N VAL A 169 3.21 8.45 -4.87
CA VAL A 169 1.78 8.49 -4.63
C VAL A 169 1.15 9.62 -5.45
N SER A 170 0.18 9.27 -6.28
CA SER A 170 -0.57 10.23 -7.10
C SER A 170 -1.60 10.96 -6.25
N GLU A 171 -1.84 12.24 -6.56
CA GLU A 171 -2.97 13.01 -6.01
C GLU A 171 -4.33 12.42 -6.42
N ASN A 172 -4.38 11.73 -7.56
CA ASN A 172 -5.55 10.99 -8.00
C ASN A 172 -5.46 9.53 -7.54
N ASP A 173 -6.39 9.16 -6.65
CA ASP A 173 -6.53 7.83 -6.06
C ASP A 173 -6.70 6.69 -7.08
N GLN A 174 -7.19 6.99 -8.29
CA GLN A 174 -7.34 5.99 -9.35
C GLN A 174 -6.00 5.44 -9.86
N PHE A 175 -4.91 6.20 -9.72
CA PHE A 175 -3.57 5.81 -10.15
C PHE A 175 -2.70 5.33 -8.98
N ASN A 176 -3.31 5.03 -7.84
CA ASN A 176 -2.65 4.49 -6.66
C ASN A 176 -2.84 2.97 -6.55
N GLY A 177 -3.01 2.29 -7.69
CA GLY A 177 -3.08 0.83 -7.77
C GLY A 177 -1.73 0.15 -7.52
N LEU A 178 -1.77 -1.14 -7.17
CA LEU A 178 -0.60 -1.99 -6.87
C LEU A 178 0.50 -1.88 -7.92
N GLN A 179 0.13 -2.03 -9.19
CA GLN A 179 1.10 -2.01 -10.29
C GLN A 179 1.67 -0.62 -10.51
N ASP A 180 0.85 0.42 -10.43
CA ASP A 180 1.30 1.81 -10.65
C ASP A 180 2.29 2.25 -9.57
N LEU A 181 1.98 1.96 -8.29
CA LEU A 181 2.88 2.26 -7.18
C LEU A 181 4.21 1.50 -7.30
N ALA A 182 4.15 0.21 -7.62
CA ALA A 182 5.35 -0.61 -7.83
C ALA A 182 6.21 -0.09 -8.99
N HIS A 183 5.59 0.28 -10.12
CA HIS A 183 6.30 0.85 -11.26
C HIS A 183 6.92 2.20 -10.94
N ARG A 184 6.20 3.11 -10.27
CA ARG A 184 6.75 4.41 -9.86
C ARG A 184 7.86 4.24 -8.84
N TYR A 185 7.70 3.34 -7.87
CA TYR A 185 8.74 3.00 -6.90
C TYR A 185 10.01 2.50 -7.59
N ASP A 186 9.90 1.57 -8.54
CA ASP A 186 11.06 1.06 -9.29
C ASP A 186 11.72 2.16 -10.15
N ASN A 187 10.92 3.01 -10.81
CA ASN A 187 11.43 4.14 -11.58
C ASN A 187 12.20 5.14 -10.69
N VAL A 188 11.64 5.51 -9.54
CA VAL A 188 12.27 6.45 -8.60
C VAL A 188 13.52 5.80 -7.99
N ARG A 189 13.47 4.52 -7.62
CA ARG A 189 14.63 3.75 -7.14
C ARG A 189 15.78 3.75 -8.14
N ARG A 190 15.48 3.55 -9.43
CA ARG A 190 16.49 3.57 -10.50
C ARG A 190 17.02 4.97 -10.80
N ALA A 191 16.17 5.98 -10.76
CA ALA A 191 16.53 7.36 -11.10
C ALA A 191 17.38 8.05 -10.01
N VAL A 192 17.04 7.80 -8.74
CA VAL A 192 17.64 8.47 -7.58
C VAL A 192 18.93 7.76 -7.12
N GLY A 193 19.18 6.55 -7.60
CA GLY A 193 20.30 5.71 -7.20
C GLY A 193 20.10 5.14 -5.79
N SER A 194 20.70 3.98 -5.53
CA SER A 194 20.53 3.24 -4.26
C SER A 194 20.79 4.13 -3.05
N GLU A 195 21.83 4.98 -3.09
CA GLU A 195 22.37 5.73 -1.94
C GLU A 195 21.36 6.66 -1.24
N GLN A 196 20.48 7.34 -1.98
CA GLN A 196 19.44 8.20 -1.39
C GLN A 196 18.26 7.37 -0.84
N PHE A 197 17.96 6.21 -1.42
CA PHE A 197 17.02 5.25 -0.84
C PHE A 197 17.58 4.54 0.40
N GLU A 198 18.89 4.28 0.43
CA GLU A 198 19.58 3.75 1.61
C GLU A 198 19.59 4.77 2.76
N ALA A 199 19.75 6.06 2.45
CA ALA A 199 19.62 7.15 3.43
C ALA A 199 18.18 7.28 3.99
N ALA A 200 17.17 6.88 3.22
CA ALA A 200 15.79 6.72 3.67
C ALA A 200 15.54 5.39 4.42
N GLY A 201 16.59 4.60 4.70
CA GLY A 201 16.53 3.37 5.48
C GLY A 201 16.16 2.12 4.68
N ASN A 202 16.03 2.19 3.36
CA ASN A 202 15.48 1.10 2.55
C ASN A 202 16.59 0.31 1.85
N ARG A 203 17.29 -0.51 2.65
CA ARG A 203 18.55 -1.16 2.28
C ARG A 203 18.38 -2.67 2.13
N SER A 204 17.54 -3.17 1.22
CA SER A 204 17.47 -4.61 1.01
C SER A 204 16.93 -4.98 -0.36
N ASP A 205 17.75 -5.71 -1.14
CA ASP A 205 17.20 -6.65 -2.08
C ASP A 205 16.28 -7.61 -1.33
N TYR A 206 15.05 -7.74 -1.81
CA TYR A 206 14.02 -8.47 -1.10
C TYR A 206 14.42 -9.94 -0.90
N ALA A 207 14.40 -10.38 0.36
CA ALA A 207 14.56 -11.77 0.73
C ALA A 207 13.35 -12.23 1.55
N PHE A 208 12.76 -13.35 1.16
CA PHE A 208 11.72 -13.99 1.96
C PHE A 208 12.40 -14.85 3.03
N SER A 209 12.12 -14.55 4.30
CA SER A 209 12.64 -15.31 5.42
C SER A 209 11.57 -16.19 6.06
N LEU A 210 11.81 -17.50 6.14
CA LEU A 210 11.00 -18.45 6.89
C LEU A 210 11.65 -18.71 8.25
N ASN A 211 10.88 -18.56 9.34
CA ASN A 211 11.31 -18.79 10.73
C ASN A 211 12.48 -17.87 11.19
N ALA A 212 12.54 -16.64 10.68
CA ALA A 212 13.52 -15.62 11.07
C ALA A 212 13.51 -15.34 12.58
#